data_AF-A0A158IVP0-F1
#
_entry.id   AF-A0A158IVP0-F1
#
_cell.length_a   1.000
_cell.length_b   1.000
_cell.length_c   1.000
_cell.angle_alpha   90.00
_cell.angle_beta   90.00
_cell.angle_gamma   90.00
#
_symmetry.space_group_name_H-M   'P 1'
#
loop_
_entity.id
_entity.type
_entity.pdbx_description
1 polymer ?
#
loop_
_entity_poly.entity_id
_entity_poly.type
_entity_poly.pdbx_seq_one_letter_code
_entity_poly.pdbx_strand_id
1 'polypeptide(L)'
;MECGLLPLNQISMQFYNRVAYHDYEGISLELDERDRIVQSIGDKDYLILRNHGLLTTGRSIAEAFTRMYYLNKACEILGFIRPSIS
;
A
#
# COMPACT_ATOMS: atom_id res chain seq x y z
N MET A 1 -10.59 13.47 7.01
CA MET A 1 -9.11 13.49 6.90
C MET A 1 -8.71 12.16 6.28
N GLU A 2 -8.28 12.16 5.02
CA GLU A 2 -7.75 10.93 4.41
C GLU A 2 -6.53 10.46 5.21
N CYS A 3 -6.63 9.28 5.80
CA CYS A 3 -5.56 8.69 6.59
C CYS A 3 -4.83 7.62 5.75
N GLY A 4 -3.50 7.65 5.79
CA GLY A 4 -2.62 6.85 4.94
C GLY A 4 -1.13 7.08 5.30
N LEU A 5 -0.21 6.60 4.47
CA LEU A 5 1.23 6.87 4.63
C LEU A 5 1.52 8.36 4.38
N LEU A 6 1.76 9.11 5.46
CA LEU A 6 1.99 10.55 5.39
C LEU A 6 3.47 10.87 5.08
N PRO A 7 3.76 11.90 4.26
CA PRO A 7 5.12 12.29 3.89
C PRO A 7 5.78 13.14 5.00
N LEU A 8 5.97 12.56 6.20
CA LEU A 8 6.46 13.28 7.39
C LEU A 8 7.98 13.17 7.62
N ASN A 9 8.66 12.30 6.87
CA ASN A 9 10.11 12.09 6.94
C ASN A 9 10.70 11.68 5.58
N GLN A 10 12.03 11.68 5.47
CA GLN A 10 12.75 11.39 4.22
C GLN A 10 12.39 10.01 3.62
N ILE A 11 12.16 9.00 4.45
CA ILE A 11 11.80 7.65 3.97
C ILE A 11 10.37 7.67 3.42
N SER A 12 9.43 8.31 4.12
CA SER A 12 8.03 8.44 3.65
C SER A 12 7.88 9.30 2.40
N MET A 13 8.78 10.27 2.18
CA MET A 13 8.79 11.10 0.97
C MET A 13 9.00 10.27 -0.31
N GLN A 14 9.72 9.14 -0.24
CA GLN A 14 9.88 8.21 -1.36
C GLN A 14 8.54 7.70 -1.91
N PHE A 15 7.50 7.70 -1.07
CA PHE A 15 6.19 7.13 -1.38
C PHE A 15 5.12 8.18 -1.73
N TYR A 16 5.47 9.46 -1.72
CA TYR A 16 4.54 10.54 -2.02
C TYR A 16 3.95 10.39 -3.43
N ASN A 17 2.61 10.32 -3.52
CA ASN A 17 1.84 10.06 -4.74
C ASN A 17 2.19 8.74 -5.48
N ARG A 18 2.88 7.81 -4.82
CA ARG A 18 3.28 6.51 -5.41
C ARG A 18 2.57 5.31 -4.79
N VAL A 19 1.78 5.55 -3.74
CA VAL A 19 1.00 4.51 -3.05
C VAL A 19 -0.44 4.57 -3.50
N ALA A 20 -0.97 3.41 -3.85
CA ALA A 20 -2.39 3.16 -4.04
C ALA A 20 -3.01 2.61 -2.75
N TYR A 21 -4.32 2.70 -2.64
CA TYR A 21 -5.09 2.14 -1.54
C TYR A 21 -6.22 1.28 -2.09
N HIS A 22 -6.48 0.15 -1.44
CA HIS A 22 -7.64 -0.70 -1.70
C HIS A 22 -8.36 -0.93 -0.37
N ASP A 23 -9.67 -0.70 -0.37
CA ASP A 23 -10.49 -0.86 0.82
C ASP A 23 -10.85 -2.34 1.02
N TYR A 24 -11.04 -2.77 2.27
CA TYR A 24 -11.36 -4.15 2.58
C TYR A 24 -12.80 -4.50 2.21
N GLU A 25 -13.00 -5.53 1.38
CA GLU A 25 -14.32 -5.95 0.89
C GLU A 25 -14.91 -7.20 1.58
N GLY A 26 -14.25 -7.73 2.63
CA GLY A 26 -14.69 -8.96 3.32
C GLY A 26 -13.99 -10.23 2.80
N ILE A 27 -14.49 -11.42 3.18
CA ILE A 27 -13.99 -12.73 2.73
C ILE A 27 -14.62 -13.09 1.37
N SER A 28 -14.57 -12.16 0.41
CA SER A 28 -15.20 -12.36 -0.89
C SER A 28 -14.39 -13.35 -1.73
N LEU A 29 -15.09 -14.14 -2.56
CA LEU A 29 -14.53 -15.20 -3.41
C LEU A 29 -13.48 -14.65 -4.40
N GLU A 30 -12.21 -14.72 -4.00
CA GLU A 30 -10.88 -14.76 -4.66
C GLU A 30 -10.68 -14.31 -6.12
N LEU A 31 -11.65 -14.44 -7.02
CA LEU A 31 -11.45 -14.15 -8.46
C LEU A 31 -11.86 -12.73 -8.84
N ASP A 32 -13.02 -12.25 -8.39
CA ASP A 32 -13.50 -10.91 -8.76
C ASP A 32 -12.71 -9.80 -8.06
N GLU A 33 -12.11 -10.10 -6.90
CA GLU A 33 -11.27 -9.17 -6.15
C GLU A 33 -9.98 -8.81 -6.92
N ARG A 34 -9.45 -9.74 -7.72
CA ARG A 34 -8.20 -9.53 -8.47
C ARG A 34 -8.29 -8.37 -9.42
N ASP A 35 -9.36 -8.29 -10.19
CA ASP A 35 -9.56 -7.21 -11.16
C ASP A 35 -9.66 -5.85 -10.47
N ARG A 36 -10.30 -5.81 -9.29
CA ARG A 36 -10.39 -4.59 -8.47
C ARG A 36 -9.06 -4.21 -7.84
N ILE A 37 -8.25 -5.18 -7.40
CA ILE A 37 -6.88 -4.94 -6.94
C ILE A 37 -6.02 -4.36 -8.07
N VAL A 38 -6.11 -4.94 -9.28
CA VAL A 38 -5.41 -4.44 -10.47
C VAL A 38 -5.85 -3.01 -10.81
N GLN A 39 -7.15 -2.73 -10.75
CA GLN A 39 -7.66 -1.37 -10.94
C GLN A 39 -7.19 -0.40 -9.84
N SER A 40 -7.13 -0.86 -8.59
CA SER A 40 -6.73 -0.03 -7.44
C SER A 40 -5.26 0.34 -7.49
N ILE A 41 -4.37 -0.61 -7.83
CA ILE A 41 -2.94 -0.34 -7.95
C ILE A 41 -2.61 0.50 -9.19
N GLY A 42 -3.32 0.31 -10.30
CA GLY A 42 -3.14 1.07 -11.52
C GLY A 42 -1.70 0.98 -12.05
N ASP A 43 -1.05 2.13 -12.22
CA ASP A 43 0.33 2.27 -12.70
C ASP A 43 1.37 2.35 -11.57
N LYS A 44 0.95 2.16 -10.32
CA LYS A 44 1.82 2.27 -9.14
C LYS A 44 2.47 0.95 -8.77
N ASP A 45 3.49 1.07 -7.93
CA ASP A 45 4.31 -0.05 -7.47
C ASP A 45 4.00 -0.50 -6.03
N TYR A 46 3.17 0.27 -5.33
CA TYR A 46 2.89 0.11 -3.90
C TYR A 46 1.39 0.20 -3.66
N LEU A 47 0.83 -0.79 -2.97
CA LEU A 47 -0.58 -0.85 -2.62
C LEU A 47 -0.72 -1.13 -1.11
N ILE A 48 -1.49 -0.28 -0.42
CA ILE A 48 -1.93 -0.53 0.94
C ILE A 48 -3.33 -1.14 0.88
N LEU A 49 -3.44 -2.40 1.28
CA LEU A 49 -4.71 -3.09 1.48
C LEU A 49 -5.21 -2.71 2.88
N ARG A 50 -6.17 -1.78 2.98
CA ARG A 50 -6.62 -1.28 4.28
C ARG A 50 -7.14 -2.44 5.12
N ASN A 51 -6.71 -2.50 6.38
CA ASN A 51 -7.07 -3.57 7.33
C ASN A 51 -6.58 -4.98 6.96
N HIS A 52 -5.71 -5.12 5.95
CA HIS A 52 -5.20 -6.42 5.50
C HIS A 52 -3.67 -6.48 5.42
N GLY A 53 -3.02 -5.44 4.85
CA GLY A 53 -1.57 -5.41 4.77
C GLY A 53 -1.00 -4.57 3.63
N LEU A 54 0.20 -4.93 3.19
CA LEU A 54 0.98 -4.23 2.16
C LEU A 54 1.20 -5.14 0.97
N LEU A 55 1.22 -4.56 -0.24
CA LEU A 55 1.56 -5.24 -1.48
C LEU A 55 2.51 -4.36 -2.29
N THR A 56 3.55 -4.97 -2.86
CA THR A 56 4.49 -4.31 -3.76
C THR A 56 4.72 -5.12 -5.02
N THR A 57 4.93 -4.44 -6.13
CA THR A 57 5.35 -5.05 -7.40
C THR A 57 6.80 -4.69 -7.70
N GLY A 58 7.41 -5.37 -8.68
CA GLY A 58 8.77 -5.10 -9.14
C GLY A 58 9.07 -5.88 -10.41
N ARG A 59 10.02 -5.42 -11.22
CA ARG A 59 10.44 -6.11 -12.45
C ARG A 59 11.34 -7.31 -12.16
N SER A 60 11.78 -7.44 -10.91
CA SER A 60 12.51 -8.59 -10.39
C SER A 60 12.10 -8.84 -8.94
N ILE A 61 12.38 -10.06 -8.44
CA ILE A 61 12.17 -10.43 -7.04
C ILE A 61 12.92 -9.45 -6.11
N ALA A 62 14.18 -9.14 -6.43
CA ALA A 62 14.98 -8.22 -5.63
C ALA A 62 14.33 -6.83 -5.52
N GLU A 63 13.84 -6.29 -6.63
CA GLU A 63 13.16 -4.98 -6.64
C GLU A 63 11.89 -5.01 -5.78
N ALA A 64 11.05 -6.04 -5.91
CA ALA A 64 9.82 -6.17 -5.14
C ALA A 64 10.11 -6.28 -3.62
N PHE A 65 11.12 -7.06 -3.23
CA PHE A 65 11.53 -7.22 -1.83
C PHE A 65 12.12 -5.93 -1.24
N THR A 66 13.01 -5.24 -1.96
CA THR A 66 13.56 -3.96 -1.51
C THR A 66 12.46 -2.92 -1.31
N ARG A 67 11.49 -2.86 -2.23
CA ARG A 67 10.31 -2.00 -2.12
C ARG A 67 9.48 -2.32 -0.88
N MET A 68 9.20 -3.60 -0.64
CA MET A 68 8.46 -4.04 0.54
C MET A 68 9.18 -3.65 1.84
N TYR A 69 10.49 -3.87 1.90
CA TYR A 69 11.31 -3.49 3.07
C TYR A 69 11.16 -2.01 3.42
N TYR A 70 11.35 -1.12 2.44
CA TYR A 70 11.25 0.33 2.69
C TYR A 70 9.81 0.77 2.99
N LEU A 71 8.81 0.19 2.33
CA LEU A 71 7.41 0.51 2.60
C LEU A 71 7.03 0.11 4.03
N ASN A 72 7.44 -1.09 4.48
CA ASN A 72 7.22 -1.54 5.83
C ASN A 72 7.94 -0.64 6.85
N LYS A 73 9.20 -0.27 6.59
CA LYS A 73 9.94 0.67 7.44
C LYS A 73 9.27 2.04 7.53
N ALA A 74 8.74 2.55 6.43
CA ALA A 74 7.99 3.81 6.44
C ALA A 74 6.75 3.71 7.36
N CYS A 75 6.04 2.58 7.33
CA CYS A 75 4.88 2.33 8.20
C CYS A 75 5.28 2.22 9.68
N GLU A 76 6.38 1.50 9.99
CA GLU A 76 6.91 1.37 11.36
C GLU A 76 7.28 2.74 11.96
N ILE A 77 7.94 3.60 11.18
CA ILE A 77 8.38 4.92 11.65
C ILE A 77 7.19 5.86 11.87
N LEU A 78 6.20 5.82 10.99
CA LEU A 78 4.98 6.64 11.13
C LEU A 78 4.01 6.11 12.19
N GLY A 79 4.19 4.89 12.68
CA GLY A 79 3.50 4.34 13.85
C GLY A 79 2.04 3.92 13.62
N PHE A 80 1.34 4.38 12.58
CA PHE A 80 -0.01 3.93 12.24
C PHE A 80 -0.37 4.36 10.80
N ILE A 81 -0.77 3.41 9.94
CA ILE A 81 -1.71 3.75 8.87
C ILE A 81 -3.03 4.00 9.58
N ARG A 82 -3.37 5.27 9.87
CA ARG A 82 -4.64 5.58 10.53
C ARG A 82 -5.79 5.05 9.66
N PRO A 83 -6.76 4.32 10.24
CA PRO A 83 -7.97 3.98 9.51
C PRO A 83 -8.71 5.27 9.15
N SER A 84 -9.19 5.37 7.90
CA SER A 84 -10.18 6.39 7.54
C SER A 84 -11.50 5.96 8.17
N ILE A 85 -11.89 6.59 9.27
CA ILE A 85 -13.27 6.49 9.76
C ILE A 85 -14.07 7.46 8.89
N SER A 86 -14.92 6.91 8.03
CA SER A 86 -16.01 7.65 7.37
C SER A 86 -17.04 8.11 8.39
#